data_AF-A0A922XKU2-F1
#
_entry.id   AF-A0A922XKU2-F1
#
_cell.length_a   1.000
_cell.length_b   1.000
_cell.length_c   1.000
_cell.angle_alpha   90.00
_cell.angle_beta   90.00
_cell.angle_gamma   90.00
#
_symmetry.space_group_name_H-M   'P 1'
#
loop_
_entity.id
_entity.type
_entity.pdbx_description
1 polymer ?
#
loop_
_entity_poly.entity_id
_entity_poly.type
_entity_poly.pdbx_seq_one_letter_code
_entity_poly.pdbx_strand_id
1 'polypeptide(L)' 'MNAHRGTRPIAARPAPVIAGAVALFLGGCTRPLLAPTDQRSPFDRYDAIRGQFAPQALENEFGARVPNVRERLRYKE' A
#
# COMPACT_ATOMS: atom_id res chain seq x y z
N MET A 1 -8.84 28.68 56.65
CA MET A 1 -8.66 28.56 55.19
C MET A 1 -7.27 27.99 54.93
N ASN A 2 -7.16 26.78 54.38
CA ASN A 2 -6.03 26.37 53.53
C ASN A 2 -6.36 25.00 52.90
N ALA A 3 -6.59 25.03 51.59
CA ALA A 3 -6.94 23.88 50.79
C ALA A 3 -5.67 23.16 50.32
N HIS A 4 -5.46 21.94 50.81
CA HIS A 4 -4.45 21.04 50.27
C HIS A 4 -4.93 20.55 48.89
N ARG A 5 -4.38 21.16 47.84
CA ARG A 5 -4.54 20.72 46.45
C ARG A 5 -3.85 19.37 46.27
N GLY A 6 -4.65 18.30 46.22
CA GLY A 6 -4.20 16.98 45.81
C GLY A 6 -3.73 16.99 44.36
N THR A 7 -2.45 16.75 44.15
CA THR A 7 -1.83 16.51 42.85
C THR A 7 -2.36 15.19 42.27
N ARG A 8 -3.05 15.25 41.13
CA ARG A 8 -3.47 14.05 40.39
C ARG A 8 -2.26 13.41 39.71
N PRO A 9 -2.09 12.07 39.75
CA PRO A 9 -1.01 11.41 39.03
C PRO A 9 -1.27 11.53 37.53
N ILE A 10 -0.27 12.01 36.81
CA ILE A 10 -0.29 12.15 35.35
C ILE A 10 -0.28 10.72 34.79
N ALA A 11 -1.47 10.19 34.50
CA ALA A 11 -1.62 8.92 33.80
C ALA A 11 -0.88 9.02 32.47
N ALA A 12 0.13 8.16 32.30
CA ALA A 12 0.96 8.07 31.12
C ALA A 12 0.08 7.88 29.88
N ARG A 13 -0.07 8.93 29.06
CA ARG A 13 -0.82 8.89 27.81
C ARG A 13 0.00 8.11 26.78
N PRO A 14 -0.44 6.95 26.29
CA PRO A 14 0.27 6.18 25.26
C PRO A 14 0.11 6.80 23.86
N ALA A 15 -0.21 8.10 23.78
CA ALA A 15 -0.46 8.82 22.54
C ALA A 15 0.69 8.75 21.51
N PRO A 16 1.98 8.89 21.89
CA PRO A 16 3.05 8.85 20.90
C PRO A 16 3.30 7.43 20.35
N VAL A 17 3.05 6.39 21.14
CA VAL A 17 3.24 4.99 20.73
C VAL A 17 2.17 4.58 19.71
N ILE A 18 0.92 4.97 19.95
CA ILE A 18 -0.19 4.68 19.04
C ILE A 18 -0.01 5.43 17.71
N ALA A 19 0.38 6.71 17.76
CA ALA A 19 0.67 7.49 16.55
C ALA A 19 1.83 6.91 15.73
N GLY A 20 2.90 6.47 16.39
CA GLY A 20 4.02 5.80 15.73
C GLY A 20 3.63 4.48 15.05
N ALA A 21 2.78 3.67 15.71
CA ALA A 21 2.30 2.42 15.14
C ALA A 21 1.46 2.63 13.86
N VAL A 22 0.55 3.62 13.87
CA VAL A 22 -0.30 3.91 12.69
C VAL A 22 0.53 4.35 11.49
N ALA A 23 1.59 5.16 11.70
CA ALA A 23 2.47 5.59 10.62
C ALA A 23 3.20 4.42 9.94
N LEU A 24 3.59 3.38 10.69
CA LEU A 24 4.25 2.19 10.14
C LEU A 24 3.30 1.33 9.29
N PHE A 25 2.01 1.25 9.64
CA PHE A 25 1.02 0.50 8.86
C PHE A 25 0.64 1.19 7.54
N LEU A 26 0.68 2.52 7.49
CA LEU A 26 0.32 3.28 6.27
C LEU A 26 1.38 3.20 5.16
N GLY A 27 2.66 2.98 5.51
CA GLY A 27 3.76 2.93 4.54
C GLY A 27 3.90 1.61 3.76
N GLY A 28 3.27 0.52 4.23
CA GLY A 28 3.46 -0.82 3.67
C GLY A 28 2.66 -1.13 2.40
N CYS A 29 1.63 -0.34 2.08
CA CYS A 29 0.66 -0.68 1.04
C CYS A 29 1.06 -0.23 -0.38
N THR A 30 2.21 0.41 -0.56
CA THR A 30 2.57 1.08 -1.83
C THR A 30 3.52 0.29 -2.72
N ARG A 31 4.20 -0.73 -2.18
CA ARG A 31 5.19 -1.53 -2.95
C ARG A 31 4.52 -2.81 -3.49
N PRO A 32 4.63 -3.09 -4.81
CA PRO A 32 4.09 -4.33 -5.36
C PRO A 32 4.79 -5.55 -4.74
N LEU A 33 3.99 -6.52 -4.30
CA LEU A 33 4.48 -7.77 -3.69
C LEU A 33 5.28 -8.64 -4.67
N LEU A 34 4.95 -8.55 -5.97
CA LEU A 34 5.48 -9.38 -7.05
C LEU A 34 6.26 -8.52 -8.04
N ALA A 35 7.41 -9.00 -8.50
CA ALA A 35 8.22 -8.32 -9.50
C ALA A 35 7.49 -8.19 -10.85
N PRO A 36 7.93 -7.27 -11.74
CA PRO A 36 7.48 -7.18 -13.13
C PRO A 36 7.46 -8.52 -13.87
N THR A 37 8.45 -9.36 -13.60
CA THR A 37 8.74 -10.62 -14.27
C THR A 37 8.12 -11.85 -13.60
N ASP A 38 7.56 -11.69 -12.39
CA ASP A 38 6.97 -12.82 -11.67
C ASP A 38 5.65 -13.24 -12.31
N GLN A 39 5.49 -14.56 -12.50
CA GLN A 39 4.24 -15.16 -12.96
C GLN A 39 3.19 -15.04 -11.84
N ARG A 40 2.07 -14.37 -12.12
CA ARG A 40 0.97 -14.16 -11.16
C ARG A 40 -0.19 -15.10 -11.41
N SER A 41 -0.34 -15.49 -12.67
CA SER A 41 -1.36 -16.44 -13.12
C SER A 41 -0.77 -17.43 -14.12
N PRO A 42 -1.39 -18.61 -14.30
CA PRO A 42 -1.05 -19.50 -15.40
C PRO A 42 -1.18 -18.83 -16.79
N PHE A 43 -2.09 -17.85 -16.92
CA PHE A 43 -2.31 -17.11 -18.16
C PHE A 43 -1.14 -16.19 -18.52
N ASP A 44 -0.43 -15.65 -17.53
CA ASP A 44 0.73 -14.78 -17.77
C ASP A 44 1.83 -15.51 -18.55
N ARG A 45 1.99 -16.81 -18.31
CA ARG A 45 2.96 -17.66 -19.02
C ARG A 45 2.58 -17.81 -20.49
N TYR A 46 1.29 -17.94 -20.78
CA TYR A 46 0.77 -18.03 -22.13
C TYR A 46 0.88 -16.70 -22.89
N ASP A 47 0.55 -15.59 -22.22
CA ASP A 47 0.72 -14.24 -22.76
C ASP A 47 2.19 -13.93 -23.07
N ALA A 48 3.10 -14.35 -22.20
CA ALA A 48 4.54 -14.18 -22.42
C ALA A 48 5.04 -14.91 -23.68
N ILE A 49 4.59 -16.16 -23.91
CA ILE A 49 4.92 -16.93 -25.13
C ILE A 49 4.41 -16.24 -26.40
N ARG A 50 3.27 -15.54 -26.29
CA ARG A 50 2.64 -14.80 -27.41
C ARG A 50 3.10 -13.36 -27.55
N GLY A 51 3.99 -12.88 -26.68
CA GLY A 51 4.40 -11.47 -26.64
C GLY A 51 3.29 -10.48 -26.26
N GLN A 52 2.23 -10.94 -25.60
CA GLN A 52 0.99 -10.19 -25.28
C GLN A 52 0.95 -9.74 -23.80
N PHE A 53 2.10 -9.35 -23.25
CA PHE A 53 2.24 -8.99 -21.84
C PHE A 53 1.77 -7.56 -21.57
N ALA A 54 0.85 -7.38 -20.62
CA ALA A 54 0.38 -6.06 -20.20
C ALA A 54 1.28 -5.49 -19.08
N PRO A 55 1.73 -4.23 -19.18
CA PRO A 55 2.53 -3.60 -18.13
C PRO A 55 1.75 -3.49 -16.83
N GLN A 56 2.44 -3.64 -15.69
CA GLN A 56 1.80 -3.69 -14.37
C GLN A 56 1.33 -2.33 -13.87
N ALA A 57 1.97 -1.26 -14.32
CA ALA A 57 1.67 0.11 -13.98
C ALA A 57 1.86 1.01 -15.19
N LEU A 58 1.01 2.01 -15.29
CA LEU A 58 1.04 3.05 -16.32
C LEU A 58 1.39 4.38 -15.66
N GLU A 59 1.98 5.28 -16.44
CA GLU A 59 2.15 6.67 -16.04
C GLU A 59 0.90 7.45 -16.44
N ASN A 60 0.36 8.23 -15.50
CA ASN A 60 -0.78 9.09 -15.79
C ASN A 60 -0.31 10.45 -16.33
N GLU A 61 -1.27 11.29 -16.72
CA GLU A 61 -1.04 12.64 -17.22
C GLU A 61 -0.32 13.59 -16.24
N PHE A 62 -0.21 13.21 -14.97
CA PHE A 62 0.50 13.95 -13.91
C PHE A 62 1.88 13.38 -13.59
N GLY A 63 2.37 12.42 -14.37
CA GLY A 63 3.65 11.74 -14.13
C GLY A 63 3.64 10.76 -12.95
N ALA A 64 2.46 10.45 -12.40
CA ALA A 64 2.31 9.50 -11.31
C ALA A 64 2.12 8.07 -11.84
N ARG A 65 2.83 7.13 -11.21
CA ARG A 65 2.75 5.70 -11.55
C ARG A 65 1.52 5.07 -10.90
N VAL A 66 0.56 4.64 -11.71
CA VAL A 66 -0.71 4.04 -11.28
C VAL A 66 -0.79 2.56 -11.71
N PRO A 67 -1.43 1.68 -10.92
CA PRO A 67 -1.57 0.27 -11.27
C PRO A 67 -2.49 0.08 -12.49
N ASN A 68 -2.06 -0.75 -13.45
CA ASN A 68 -2.82 -1.02 -14.68
C ASN A 68 -3.88 -2.11 -14.47
N VAL A 69 -4.89 -1.84 -13.66
CA VAL A 69 -5.90 -2.86 -13.30
C VAL A 69 -6.88 -3.11 -14.45
N ARG A 70 -7.27 -2.05 -15.17
CA ARG A 70 -8.32 -2.13 -16.21
C ARG A 70 -7.90 -2.99 -17.39
N GLU A 71 -6.71 -2.77 -17.93
CA GLU A 71 -6.23 -3.53 -19.08
C GLU A 71 -5.96 -5.00 -18.70
N ARG A 72 -5.45 -5.23 -17.49
CA ARG A 72 -5.15 -6.58 -16.97
C ARG A 72 -6.38 -7.41 -16.65
N LEU A 73 -7.53 -6.78 -16.43
CA LEU A 73 -8.81 -7.47 -16.20
C LEU A 73 -9.72 -7.44 -17.44
N ARG A 74 -9.28 -6.83 -18.54
CA ARG A 74 -10.07 -6.79 -19.77
C ARG A 74 -10.07 -8.18 -20.40
N TYR A 75 -11.25 -8.63 -20.82
CA TYR A 75 -11.40 -9.85 -21.62
C TYR A 75 -10.61 -9.67 -22.93
N LYS A 76 -9.76 -10.65 -23.24
CA LYS A 76 -9.04 -10.73 -24.52
C LYS A 76 -9.90 -11.58 -25.47
N GLU A 77 -10.44 -10.94 -26.51
CA GLU A 77 -11.20 -11.60 -27.60
C GLU A 77 -10.28 -12.41 -28.53
#